data_AF-A0A951X2X8-F1
#
_entry.id   AF-A0A951X2X8-F1
#
_cell.length_a   1.000
_cell.length_b   1.000
_cell.length_c   1.000
_cell.angle_alpha   90.00
_cell.angle_beta   90.00
_cell.angle_gamma   90.00
#
_symmetry.space_group_name_H-M   'P 1'
#
loop_
_entity.id
_entity.type
_entity.pdbx_description
1 polymer ?
#
loop_
_entity_poly.entity_id
_entity_poly.type
_entity_poly.pdbx_seq_one_letter_code
_entity_poly.pdbx_strand_id
1 'polypeptide(L)' 'MLEQWQPVIAAMVAACRGDNTAAGQLTPLLDQLAQTADWQALAAVFRRVLAGERDAEALLDGLDKTDTIIVTALLQALQQ' A
#
# COMPACT_ATOMS: atom_id res chain seq x y z
N MET A 1 -4.48 -15.21 1.99
CA MET A 1 -3.75 -14.24 1.14
C MET A 1 -3.89 -12.82 1.68
N LEU A 2 -5.08 -12.20 1.68
CA LEU A 2 -5.23 -10.84 2.22
C LEU A 2 -4.88 -10.71 3.71
N GLU A 3 -5.13 -11.76 4.50
CA GLU A 3 -4.78 -11.78 5.93
C GLU A 3 -3.30 -11.53 6.21
N GLN A 4 -2.41 -12.00 5.34
CA GLN A 4 -0.96 -11.79 5.50
C GLN A 4 -0.56 -10.32 5.30
N TRP A 5 -1.41 -9.55 4.61
CA TRP A 5 -1.21 -8.14 4.31
C TRP A 5 -1.88 -7.20 5.31
N GLN A 6 -2.71 -7.72 6.23
CA GLN A 6 -3.38 -6.89 7.24
C GLN A 6 -2.41 -6.03 8.07
N PRO A 7 -1.25 -6.51 8.54
CA PRO A 7 -0.31 -5.68 9.28
C PRO A 7 0.25 -4.53 8.43
N VAL A 8 0.53 -4.78 7.15
CA VAL A 8 1.03 -3.77 6.21
C VAL A 8 -0.04 -2.74 5.92
N ILE A 9 -1.28 -3.17 5.67
CA ILE A 9 -2.42 -2.28 5.45
C ILE A 9 -2.67 -1.41 6.69
N ALA A 10 -2.63 -1.98 7.89
CA ALA A 10 -2.78 -1.22 9.13
C ALA A 10 -1.67 -0.17 9.31
N ALA A 11 -0.41 -0.54 9.04
CA ALA A 11 0.70 0.40 9.07
C ALA A 11 0.55 1.51 8.02
N MET A 12 0.10 1.18 6.81
CA MET A 12 -0.17 2.16 5.74
C MET A 12 -1.25 3.16 6.15
N VAL A 13 -2.32 2.69 6.78
CA VAL A 13 -3.39 3.56 7.31
C VAL A 13 -2.86 4.46 8.42
N ALA A 14 -2.11 3.92 9.38
CA ALA A 14 -1.50 4.70 10.46
C ALA A 14 -0.56 5.79 9.90
N ALA A 15 0.31 5.43 8.96
CA ALA A 15 1.21 6.36 8.29
C ALA A 15 0.46 7.47 7.53
N CYS A 16 -0.60 7.11 6.79
CA CYS A 16 -1.46 8.09 6.13
C CYS A 16 -2.20 9.03 7.09
N ARG A 17 -2.38 8.62 8.35
CA ARG A 17 -2.98 9.42 9.43
C ARG A 17 -1.95 10.23 10.23
N GLY A 18 -0.68 10.23 9.81
CA GLY A 18 0.39 11.02 10.43
C GLY A 18 1.27 10.27 11.41
N ASP A 19 1.16 8.94 11.50
CA ASP A 19 2.09 8.14 12.30
C ASP A 19 3.45 8.00 11.58
N ASN A 20 4.39 8.88 11.96
CA ASN A 20 5.75 8.88 11.43
C ASN A 20 6.53 7.61 11.77
N THR A 21 6.17 6.91 12.86
CA THR A 21 6.81 5.64 13.23
C THR A 21 6.40 4.55 12.24
N ALA A 22 5.11 4.47 11.93
CA ALA A 22 4.59 3.55 10.92
C ALA A 22 5.19 3.85 9.53
N ALA A 23 5.29 5.13 9.15
CA ALA A 23 5.92 5.53 7.89
C ALA A 23 7.41 5.10 7.82
N GLY A 24 8.15 5.28 8.92
CA GLY A 24 9.55 4.84 9.02
C GLY A 24 9.72 3.33 8.89
N GLN A 25 8.79 2.54 9.44
CA GLN A 25 8.81 1.07 9.33
C GLN A 25 8.43 0.57 7.93
N LEU A 26 7.54 1.29 7.23
CA LEU A 26 7.13 0.94 5.87
C LEU A 26 8.24 1.14 4.85
N THR A 27 9.09 2.15 5.03
CA THR A 27 10.15 2.48 4.05
C THR A 27 11.02 1.27 3.67
N PRO A 28 11.70 0.57 4.59
CA PRO A 28 12.52 -0.59 4.25
C PRO A 28 11.69 -1.77 3.69
N LEU A 29 10.44 -1.92 4.13
CA LEU A 29 9.54 -2.95 3.59
C LEU A 29 9.19 -2.68 2.12
N LEU A 30 8.83 -1.44 1.79
CA LEU A 30 8.51 -1.03 0.42
C LEU A 30 9.73 -1.12 -0.50
N ASP A 31 10.93 -0.87 0.03
CA ASP A 31 12.17 -1.05 -0.70
C ASP A 31 12.41 -2.53 -1.03
N GLN A 32 12.16 -3.43 -0.08
CA GLN A 32 12.25 -4.87 -0.31
C GLN A 32 11.23 -5.36 -1.34
N LEU A 33 9.96 -4.93 -1.23
CA LEU A 33 8.90 -5.30 -2.19
C LEU A 33 9.23 -4.81 -3.61
N ALA A 34 9.84 -3.63 -3.73
CA ALA A 34 10.26 -3.08 -5.02
C ALA A 34 11.36 -3.90 -5.72
N GLN A 35 12.09 -4.76 -5.00
CA GLN A 35 13.12 -5.63 -5.60
C GLN A 35 12.54 -6.92 -6.20
N THR A 36 11.26 -7.20 -5.98
CA THR A 36 10.60 -8.41 -6.50
C THR A 36 9.63 -8.03 -7.61
N ALA A 37 9.75 -8.67 -8.78
CA ALA A 37 8.89 -8.37 -9.93
C ALA A 37 7.39 -8.46 -9.58
N ASP A 38 7.02 -9.45 -8.76
CA ASP A 38 5.63 -9.69 -8.34
C ASP A 38 5.05 -8.56 -7.47
N TRP A 39 5.87 -7.83 -6.71
CA TRP A 39 5.40 -6.78 -5.77
C TRP A 39 5.89 -5.38 -6.12
N GLN A 40 6.62 -5.23 -7.23
CA GLN A 40 7.17 -3.95 -7.66
C GLN A 40 6.06 -2.92 -7.91
N ALA A 41 4.97 -3.34 -8.57
CA ALA A 41 3.83 -2.48 -8.85
C ALA A 41 3.09 -2.09 -7.56
N LEU A 42 2.82 -3.06 -6.68
CA LEU A 42 2.25 -2.81 -5.36
C LEU A 42 3.07 -1.81 -4.53
N ALA A 43 4.39 -1.97 -4.49
CA ALA A 43 5.28 -1.07 -3.75
C ALA A 43 5.23 0.38 -4.30
N ALA A 44 5.10 0.55 -5.62
CA ALA A 44 4.94 1.87 -6.23
C ALA A 44 3.60 2.51 -5.84
N VAL A 45 2.51 1.75 -5.86
CA VAL A 45 1.18 2.23 -5.46
C VAL A 45 1.14 2.59 -3.98
N PHE A 46 1.72 1.79 -3.10
CA PHE A 46 1.83 2.14 -1.69
C PHE A 46 2.58 3.46 -1.47
N ARG A 47 3.69 3.71 -2.17
CA ARG A 47 4.38 5.01 -2.09
C ARG A 47 3.50 6.17 -2.54
N ARG A 48 2.71 5.99 -3.61
CA ARG A 48 1.73 7.00 -4.08
C ARG A 48 0.65 7.29 -3.04
N VAL A 49 0.12 6.26 -2.40
CA VAL A 49 -0.87 6.40 -1.30
C VAL A 49 -0.24 7.14 -0.11
N LEU A 50 0.99 6.81 0.29
CA LEU A 50 1.69 7.55 1.35
C LEU A 50 1.95 9.02 0.98
N ALA A 51 2.18 9.31 -0.30
CA ALA A 51 2.33 10.67 -0.83
C ALA A 51 0.99 11.46 -0.89
N GLY A 52 -0.13 10.82 -0.55
CA GLY A 52 -1.44 11.48 -0.46
C GLY A 52 -2.35 11.25 -1.67
N GLU A 53 -1.95 10.43 -2.64
CA GLU A 53 -2.83 10.12 -3.78
C GLU A 53 -4.02 9.25 -3.35
N ARG A 54 -5.23 9.59 -3.82
CA ARG A 54 -6.49 8.93 -3.43
C ARG A 54 -7.40 8.57 -4.61
N ASP A 55 -6.95 8.81 -5.84
CA ASP A 55 -7.69 8.43 -7.04
C ASP A 55 -7.63 6.90 -7.22
N ALA A 56 -8.74 6.23 -6.95
CA ALA A 56 -8.80 4.78 -7.02
C ALA A 56 -8.58 4.25 -8.45
N GLU A 57 -9.05 4.95 -9.48
CA GLU A 57 -8.86 4.51 -10.87
C GLU A 57 -7.38 4.57 -11.23
N ALA A 58 -6.71 5.69 -10.92
CA ALA A 58 -5.28 5.87 -11.20
C ALA A 58 -4.36 4.98 -10.34
N LEU A 59 -4.80 4.59 -9.15
CA LEU A 59 -4.02 3.73 -8.24
C LEU A 59 -4.17 2.24 -8.56
N LEU A 60 -5.27 1.83 -9.18
CA LEU A 60 -5.54 0.42 -9.54
C LEU A 60 -5.15 0.09 -10.98
N ASP A 61 -4.92 1.09 -11.82
CA ASP A 61 -4.53 0.89 -13.21
C ASP A 61 -3.24 0.06 -13.35
N GLY A 62 -3.29 -0.94 -14.24
CA GLY A 62 -2.16 -1.82 -14.55
C GLY A 62 -1.78 -2.84 -13.45
N LEU A 63 -2.48 -2.87 -12.31
CA LEU A 63 -2.22 -3.86 -11.26
C LEU A 63 -2.73 -5.24 -11.65
N ASP A 64 -2.03 -6.27 -11.18
CA ASP A 64 -2.54 -7.63 -11.26
C ASP A 64 -3.72 -7.84 -10.29
N LYS A 65 -4.34 -9.02 -10.35
CA LYS A 65 -5.49 -9.34 -9.50
C LYS A 65 -5.15 -9.30 -7.99
N THR A 66 -3.96 -9.73 -7.62
CA THR A 66 -3.53 -9.82 -6.21
C THR A 66 -3.31 -8.42 -5.64
N ASP A 67 -2.55 -7.61 -6.37
CA ASP A 67 -2.26 -6.22 -6.02
C ASP A 67 -3.53 -5.38 -5.97
N THR A 68 -4.43 -5.56 -6.95
CA THR A 68 -5.74 -4.90 -6.97
C THR A 68 -6.53 -5.17 -5.69
N ILE A 69 -6.58 -6.43 -5.22
CA ILE A 69 -7.30 -6.79 -3.99
C ILE A 69 -6.68 -6.10 -2.77
N ILE A 70 -5.34 -6.07 -2.69
CA ILE A 70 -4.62 -5.48 -1.55
C ILE A 70 -4.82 -3.96 -1.51
N VAL A 71 -4.65 -3.27 -2.64
CA VAL A 71 -4.81 -1.82 -2.75
C VAL A 71 -6.26 -1.42 -2.50
N THR A 72 -7.22 -2.19 -3.02
CA THR A 72 -8.65 -1.94 -2.74
C THR A 72 -8.96 -2.02 -1.25
N ALA A 73 -8.44 -3.04 -0.56
CA ALA A 73 -8.62 -3.18 0.89
C ALA A 73 -7.99 -2.00 1.67
N LEU A 74 -6.81 -1.53 1.24
CA LEU A 74 -6.18 -0.33 1.81
C LEU A 74 -7.03 0.92 1.62
N LEU A 75 -7.52 1.18 0.41
CA LEU A 75 -8.36 2.35 0.12
C LEU A 75 -9.67 2.31 0.91
N GLN A 76 -10.29 1.15 1.05
CA GLN A 76 -11.46 0.97 1.90
C GLN A 76 -11.15 1.27 3.38
N ALA A 77 -10.02 0.78 3.89
CA ALA A 77 -9.61 1.05 5.28
C ALA A 77 -9.30 2.53 5.54
N LEU A 78 -8.84 3.28 4.54
CA LEU A 78 -8.62 4.72 4.63
C LEU A 78 -9.91 5.55 4.66
N GLN A 79 -11.03 4.99 4.17
CA GLN A 79 -12.33 5.66 4.12
C GLN A 79 -13.18 5.44 5.38
N GLN A 80 -12.76 4.55 6.28
CA GLN A 80 -13.37 4.31 7.59
C GLN A 80 -12.82 5.25 8.66
#